data_AF-A0A5M9N5S5-F1
#
_entry.id   AF-A0A5M9N5S5-F1
#
_cell.length_a   1.000
_cell.length_b   1.000
_cell.length_c   1.000
_cell.angle_alpha   90.00
_cell.angle_beta   90.00
_cell.angle_gamma   90.00
#
_symmetry.space_group_name_H-M   'P 1'
#
loop_
_entity.id
_entity.type
_entity.pdbx_description
1 polymer ?
#
loop_
_entity_poly.entity_id
_entity_poly.type
_entity_poly.pdbx_seq_one_letter_code
_entity_poly.pdbx_strand_id
1 'polypeptide(L)'
;MDTFINTIMRFLANIAQDPSLSSEQREQATYISISFFMHKNICRLMAQVTALTRGEVMIHPSHRINTLAEDTNTPARRHNKFLLPVITDHRITPTIADIEGHPIELISILDPAIERSLRGEKRLRFHQALLSMEKKANDDLARCTRKYGYHFIFRAGLQEYYMTKTVVERVSFWRPDPRGDEYRVRAQKICYEAMEFRLRLDDAEKNVLVQATRCAPEDAYAFWDWLEKYRVSYRAMKTCLALLNKLEKH
;
A
#
# COMPACT_ATOMS: atom_id res chain seq x y z
N MET A 1 -14.97 24.31 10.18
CA MET A 1 -14.48 23.05 9.56
C MET A 1 -15.65 22.08 9.39
N ASP A 2 -16.52 21.96 10.40
CA ASP A 2 -17.72 21.11 10.36
C ASP A 2 -18.72 21.45 9.24
N THR A 3 -18.93 22.73 8.90
CA THR A 3 -19.83 23.13 7.81
C THR A 3 -19.39 22.58 6.45
N PHE A 4 -18.08 22.53 6.21
CA PHE A 4 -17.51 22.01 4.96
C PHE A 4 -17.67 20.49 4.87
N ILE A 5 -17.36 19.77 5.96
CA ILE A 5 -17.56 18.33 6.04
C ILE A 5 -19.03 17.98 5.86
N ASN A 6 -19.94 18.68 6.56
CA ASN A 6 -21.38 18.47 6.41
C ASN A 6 -21.87 18.70 4.98
N THR A 7 -21.28 19.66 4.27
CA THR A 7 -21.60 19.91 2.86
C THR A 7 -21.14 18.75 1.97
N ILE A 8 -19.92 18.25 2.16
CA ILE A 8 -19.42 17.07 1.44
C ILE A 8 -20.27 15.84 1.74
N MET A 9 -20.61 15.59 3.00
CA MET A 9 -21.42 14.42 3.39
C MET A 9 -22.82 14.48 2.78
N ARG A 10 -23.44 15.67 2.73
CA ARG A 10 -24.73 15.85 2.04
C ARG A 10 -24.61 15.62 0.54
N PHE A 11 -23.53 16.11 -0.08
CA PHE A 11 -23.25 15.85 -1.48
C PHE A 11 -23.11 14.35 -1.78
N LEU A 12 -22.35 13.61 -0.96
CA LEU A 12 -22.22 12.16 -1.09
C LEU A 12 -23.55 11.43 -0.89
N ALA A 13 -24.37 11.86 0.08
CA ALA A 13 -25.70 11.30 0.31
C ALA A 13 -26.62 11.49 -0.90
N ASN A 14 -26.59 12.67 -1.53
CA ASN A 14 -27.36 12.94 -2.74
C ASN A 14 -26.90 12.03 -3.90
N ILE A 15 -25.59 11.88 -4.12
CA ILE A 15 -25.07 10.95 -5.13
C ILE A 15 -25.53 9.52 -4.85
N ALA A 16 -25.42 9.05 -3.61
CA ALA A 16 -25.78 7.68 -3.23
C ALA A 16 -27.26 7.35 -3.51
N GLN A 17 -28.15 8.36 -3.47
CA GLN A 17 -29.59 8.20 -3.67
C GLN A 17 -30.06 8.55 -5.08
N ASP A 18 -29.20 9.09 -5.95
CA ASP A 18 -29.60 9.55 -7.28
C ASP A 18 -29.75 8.38 -8.28
N PRO A 19 -30.99 8.01 -8.67
CA PRO A 19 -31.22 6.85 -9.53
C PRO A 19 -30.72 7.06 -10.97
N SER A 20 -30.37 8.29 -11.36
CA SER A 20 -29.80 8.57 -12.68
C SER A 20 -28.33 8.16 -12.80
N LEU A 21 -27.66 7.90 -11.67
CA LEU A 21 -26.25 7.49 -11.63
C LEU A 21 -26.09 5.97 -11.61
N SER A 22 -24.93 5.50 -12.08
CA SER A 22 -24.59 4.07 -12.08
C SER A 22 -24.54 3.48 -10.66
N SER A 23 -24.77 2.17 -10.52
CA SER A 23 -24.67 1.49 -9.21
C SER A 23 -23.30 1.70 -8.57
N GLU A 24 -22.24 1.59 -9.36
CA GLU A 24 -20.85 1.78 -8.90
C GLU A 24 -20.62 3.16 -8.30
N GLN A 25 -21.12 4.22 -8.94
CA GLN A 25 -20.99 5.59 -8.42
C GLN A 25 -21.76 5.78 -7.10
N ARG A 26 -22.97 5.21 -7.01
CA ARG A 26 -23.80 5.29 -5.79
C ARG A 26 -23.18 4.53 -4.62
N GLU A 27 -22.69 3.32 -4.89
CA GLU A 27 -21.97 2.49 -3.91
C GLU A 27 -20.69 3.20 -3.47
N GLN A 28 -19.95 3.81 -4.39
CA GLN A 28 -18.73 4.56 -4.07
C GLN A 28 -19.01 5.76 -3.17
N ALA A 29 -20.08 6.52 -3.42
CA ALA A 29 -20.45 7.62 -2.54
C ALA A 29 -20.81 7.15 -1.12
N THR A 30 -21.51 6.00 -1.02
CA THR A 30 -21.83 5.35 0.26
C THR A 30 -20.56 4.90 0.98
N TYR A 31 -19.66 4.21 0.29
CA TYR A 31 -18.39 3.73 0.84
C TYR A 31 -17.51 4.87 1.32
N ILE A 32 -17.38 5.97 0.54
CA ILE A 32 -16.58 7.15 0.95
C ILE A 32 -17.13 7.73 2.26
N SER A 33 -18.46 7.81 2.38
CA SER A 33 -19.12 8.31 3.58
C SER A 33 -18.78 7.45 4.80
N ILE A 34 -18.89 6.12 4.69
CA ILE A 34 -18.59 5.16 5.76
C ILE A 34 -17.10 5.19 6.11
N SER A 35 -16.23 5.15 5.10
CA SER A 35 -14.77 5.25 5.25
C SER A 35 -14.39 6.48 6.07
N PHE A 36 -14.97 7.65 5.77
CA PHE A 36 -14.68 8.87 6.51
C PHE A 36 -15.05 8.78 7.99
N PHE A 37 -16.15 8.13 8.36
CA PHE A 37 -16.50 7.93 9.77
C PHE A 37 -15.49 7.05 10.51
N MET A 38 -14.82 6.14 9.80
CA MET A 38 -13.78 5.27 10.37
C MET A 38 -12.47 6.03 10.60
N HIS A 39 -11.93 6.72 9.59
CA HIS A 39 -10.59 7.33 9.68
C HIS A 39 -10.61 8.83 10.04
N LYS A 40 -11.76 9.52 9.96
CA LYS A 40 -11.96 10.95 10.26
C LYS A 40 -10.91 11.88 9.63
N ASN A 41 -10.47 11.53 8.43
CA ASN A 41 -9.36 12.18 7.74
C ASN A 41 -9.89 13.03 6.58
N ILE A 42 -9.78 14.35 6.72
CA ILE A 42 -10.35 15.32 5.77
C ILE A 42 -9.59 15.28 4.44
N CYS A 43 -8.26 15.14 4.45
CA CYS A 43 -7.48 15.06 3.22
C CYS A 43 -7.83 13.79 2.43
N ARG A 44 -8.06 12.68 3.13
CA ARG A 44 -8.55 11.44 2.53
C ARG A 44 -9.94 11.60 1.92
N LEU A 45 -10.87 12.19 2.67
CA LEU A 45 -12.23 12.48 2.19
C LEU A 45 -12.20 13.34 0.92
N MET A 46 -11.44 14.43 0.93
CA MET A 46 -11.29 15.31 -0.23
C MET A 46 -10.69 14.57 -1.44
N ALA A 47 -9.66 13.75 -1.22
CA ALA A 47 -9.05 12.96 -2.28
C ALA A 47 -10.04 11.95 -2.89
N GLN A 48 -10.82 11.26 -2.05
CA GLN A 48 -11.84 10.31 -2.48
C GLN A 48 -12.99 10.99 -3.24
N VAL A 49 -13.49 12.13 -2.76
CA VAL A 49 -14.52 12.92 -3.44
C VAL A 49 -14.00 13.43 -4.79
N THR A 50 -12.75 13.86 -4.85
CA THR A 50 -12.13 14.29 -6.12
C THR A 50 -12.03 13.14 -7.12
N ALA A 51 -11.70 11.93 -6.67
CA ALA A 51 -11.67 10.74 -7.53
C ALA A 51 -13.10 10.40 -8.03
N LEU A 52 -14.09 10.43 -7.14
CA LEU A 52 -15.49 10.19 -7.47
C LEU A 52 -16.01 11.18 -8.54
N THR A 53 -15.74 12.48 -8.41
CA THR A 53 -16.19 13.49 -9.38
C THR A 53 -15.49 13.38 -10.74
N ARG A 54 -14.34 12.73 -10.80
CA ARG A 54 -13.64 12.39 -12.05
C ARG A 54 -14.12 11.08 -12.67
N GLY A 55 -15.05 10.37 -12.03
CA GLY A 55 -15.51 9.06 -12.48
C GLY A 55 -14.48 7.94 -12.24
N GLU A 56 -13.51 8.15 -11.34
CA GLU A 56 -12.54 7.12 -10.99
C GLU A 56 -13.18 6.12 -10.01
N VAL A 57 -13.31 4.86 -10.43
CA VAL A 57 -13.81 3.78 -9.56
C VAL A 57 -12.71 3.36 -8.58
N MET A 58 -13.01 3.48 -7.28
CA MET A 58 -12.07 3.22 -6.18
C MET A 58 -12.49 2.08 -5.24
N ILE A 59 -13.73 1.57 -5.37
CA ILE A 59 -14.14 0.39 -4.61
C ILE A 59 -13.54 -0.84 -5.28
N HIS A 60 -12.87 -1.67 -4.49
CA HIS A 60 -12.49 -3.01 -4.88
C HIS A 60 -13.39 -4.03 -4.15
N PRO A 61 -13.85 -5.09 -4.82
CA PRO A 61 -14.57 -6.16 -4.14
C PRO A 61 -13.65 -6.88 -3.16
N SER A 62 -14.24 -7.64 -2.21
CA SER A 62 -13.47 -8.55 -1.36
C SER A 62 -12.69 -9.54 -2.24
N HIS A 63 -11.43 -9.76 -1.90
CA HIS A 63 -10.54 -10.70 -2.59
C HIS A 63 -10.75 -12.14 -2.12
N ARG A 64 -11.52 -12.33 -1.05
CA ARG A 64 -12.02 -13.64 -0.62
C ARG A 64 -13.27 -13.96 -1.45
N ILE A 65 -13.08 -14.19 -2.74
CA ILE A 65 -14.18 -14.55 -3.65
C ILE A 65 -14.88 -15.80 -3.06
N ASN A 66 -16.20 -15.71 -2.93
CA ASN A 66 -17.10 -16.76 -2.44
C ASN A 66 -16.97 -18.06 -3.26
N THR A 67 -16.01 -18.93 -2.95
CA THR A 67 -15.97 -20.28 -3.53
C THR A 67 -15.42 -21.29 -2.51
N LEU A 68 -16.24 -21.59 -1.49
CA LEU A 68 -16.04 -22.74 -0.59
C LEU A 68 -15.78 -24.07 -1.34
N ALA A 69 -16.19 -24.17 -2.61
CA ALA A 69 -15.97 -25.34 -3.47
C ALA A 69 -14.74 -25.26 -4.40
N GLU A 70 -14.29 -24.07 -4.84
CA GLU A 70 -13.16 -23.93 -5.78
C GLU A 70 -11.80 -23.72 -5.08
N ASP A 71 -11.82 -23.36 -3.80
CA ASP A 71 -10.62 -22.92 -3.08
C ASP A 71 -9.72 -24.09 -2.60
N THR A 72 -10.22 -25.34 -2.56
CA THR A 72 -9.45 -26.50 -2.06
C THR A 72 -8.24 -26.87 -2.94
N ASN A 73 -8.27 -26.55 -4.22
CA ASN A 73 -7.21 -26.90 -5.18
C ASN A 73 -6.27 -25.75 -5.51
N THR A 74 -6.39 -24.60 -4.85
CA THR A 74 -5.51 -23.47 -5.14
C THR A 74 -4.07 -23.75 -4.67
N PRO A 75 -3.05 -23.28 -5.41
CA PRO A 75 -1.64 -23.47 -5.03
C PRO A 75 -1.33 -23.05 -3.59
N ALA A 76 -1.82 -21.90 -3.16
CA ALA A 76 -1.59 -21.36 -1.83
C ALA A 76 -2.17 -22.27 -0.73
N ARG A 77 -3.33 -22.88 -0.97
CA ARG A 77 -3.94 -23.81 -0.01
C ARG A 77 -3.25 -25.18 -0.03
N ARG A 78 -2.99 -25.75 -1.21
CA ARG A 78 -2.28 -27.05 -1.37
C ARG A 78 -0.90 -27.03 -0.70
N HIS A 79 -0.18 -25.92 -0.87
CA HIS A 79 1.19 -25.75 -0.39
C HIS A 79 1.28 -24.94 0.90
N ASN A 80 0.16 -24.70 1.60
CA ASN A 80 0.11 -23.87 2.81
C ASN A 80 1.13 -24.31 3.87
N LYS A 81 1.34 -25.62 4.02
CA LYS A 81 2.33 -26.20 4.94
C LYS A 81 3.77 -25.71 4.69
N PHE A 82 4.08 -25.27 3.48
CA PHE A 82 5.39 -24.71 3.11
C PHE A 82 5.43 -23.18 3.24
N LEU A 83 4.27 -22.52 3.19
CA LEU A 83 4.17 -21.07 3.41
C LEU A 83 4.26 -20.73 4.90
N LEU A 84 3.66 -21.55 5.77
CA LEU A 84 3.61 -21.32 7.21
C LEU A 84 5.00 -21.10 7.86
N PRO A 85 6.04 -21.92 7.59
CA PRO A 85 7.37 -21.68 8.14
C PRO A 85 7.93 -20.29 7.78
N VAL A 86 7.80 -19.87 6.51
CA VAL A 86 8.25 -18.54 6.06
C VAL A 86 7.53 -17.44 6.84
N ILE A 87 6.22 -17.59 7.01
CA ILE A 87 5.39 -16.63 7.76
C ILE A 87 5.80 -16.56 9.24
N THR A 88 6.04 -17.70 9.87
CA THR A 88 6.49 -17.81 11.25
C THR A 88 7.88 -17.21 11.44
N ASP A 89 8.82 -17.48 10.53
CA ASP A 89 10.18 -16.95 10.58
C ASP A 89 10.20 -15.42 10.49
N HIS A 90 9.29 -14.85 9.69
CA HIS A 90 9.09 -13.41 9.57
C HIS A 90 8.17 -12.83 10.66
N ARG A 91 7.64 -13.64 11.58
CA ARG A 91 6.75 -13.25 12.69
C ARG A 91 5.51 -12.46 12.24
N ILE A 92 4.90 -12.89 11.14
CA ILE A 92 3.75 -12.20 10.57
C ILE A 92 2.47 -12.78 11.17
N THR A 93 1.67 -11.91 11.79
CA THR A 93 0.35 -12.25 12.32
C THR A 93 -0.72 -11.61 11.44
N PRO A 94 -1.66 -12.40 10.87
CA PRO A 94 -2.74 -11.84 10.06
C PRO A 94 -3.67 -10.97 10.90
N THR A 95 -4.15 -9.87 10.30
CA THR A 95 -5.25 -9.07 10.85
C THR A 95 -6.60 -9.66 10.45
N ILE A 96 -7.68 -9.18 11.08
CA ILE A 96 -9.06 -9.56 10.70
C ILE A 96 -9.32 -9.24 9.23
N ALA A 97 -8.90 -8.05 8.76
CA ALA A 97 -9.02 -7.64 7.36
C ALA A 97 -8.28 -8.59 6.40
N ASP A 98 -7.14 -9.16 6.83
CA ASP A 98 -6.43 -10.13 6.02
C ASP A 98 -7.11 -11.51 6.00
N ILE A 99 -7.80 -11.90 7.06
CA ILE A 99 -8.57 -13.15 7.08
C ILE A 99 -9.84 -13.03 6.24
N GLU A 100 -10.50 -11.87 6.32
CA GLU A 100 -11.75 -11.57 5.60
C GLU A 100 -11.53 -11.22 4.12
N GLY A 101 -10.28 -10.94 3.72
CA GLY A 101 -9.94 -10.59 2.34
C GLY A 101 -10.41 -9.21 1.94
N HIS A 102 -10.47 -8.29 2.91
CA HIS A 102 -10.83 -6.91 2.65
C HIS A 102 -9.90 -6.26 1.64
N PRO A 103 -10.39 -5.29 0.85
CA PRO A 103 -9.55 -4.45 0.02
C PRO A 103 -8.34 -3.88 0.77
N ILE A 104 -7.26 -3.67 0.04
CA ILE A 104 -6.08 -2.97 0.57
C ILE A 104 -6.41 -1.49 0.67
N GLU A 105 -6.44 -0.99 1.90
CA GLU A 105 -6.50 0.43 2.23
C GLU A 105 -5.16 0.82 2.86
N LEU A 106 -4.37 1.63 2.17
CA LEU A 106 -3.05 2.05 2.63
C LEU A 106 -3.17 2.96 3.85
N ILE A 107 -4.21 3.81 3.91
CA ILE A 107 -4.43 4.69 5.09
C ILE A 107 -4.49 3.92 6.42
N SER A 108 -4.92 2.65 6.42
CA SER A 108 -5.02 1.82 7.63
C SER A 108 -3.67 1.48 8.29
N ILE A 109 -2.57 1.53 7.53
CA ILE A 109 -1.21 1.27 8.04
C ILE A 109 -0.30 2.50 7.92
N LEU A 110 -0.86 3.66 7.61
CA LEU A 110 -0.09 4.89 7.47
C LEU A 110 0.40 5.35 8.83
N ASP A 111 1.71 5.55 8.95
CA ASP A 111 2.31 6.15 10.14
C ASP A 111 1.79 7.60 10.33
N PRO A 112 1.10 7.91 11.44
CA PRO A 112 0.60 9.26 11.69
C PRO A 112 1.70 10.32 11.78
N ALA A 113 2.95 9.96 12.08
CA ALA A 113 4.08 10.88 12.07
C ALA A 113 4.45 11.30 10.65
N ILE A 114 4.46 10.36 9.70
CA ILE A 114 4.69 10.64 8.28
C ILE A 114 3.60 11.56 7.76
N GLU A 115 2.35 11.28 8.08
CA GLU A 115 1.24 12.11 7.62
C GLU A 115 1.30 13.53 8.19
N ARG A 116 1.59 13.68 9.50
CA ARG A 116 1.71 14.99 10.16
C ARG A 116 2.91 15.80 9.68
N SER A 117 3.94 15.16 9.13
CA SER A 117 5.07 15.86 8.51
C SER A 117 4.66 16.65 7.27
N LEU A 118 3.56 16.25 6.61
CA LEU A 118 3.03 16.90 5.41
C LEU A 118 2.00 17.97 5.78
N ARG A 119 2.11 19.15 5.16
CA ARG A 119 1.21 20.29 5.40
C ARG A 119 0.51 20.74 4.12
N GLY A 120 -0.69 21.28 4.30
CA GLY A 120 -1.48 21.90 3.23
C GLY A 120 -1.65 20.99 2.02
N GLU A 121 -1.39 21.54 0.83
CA GLU A 121 -1.56 20.85 -0.44
C GLU A 121 -0.71 19.57 -0.57
N LYS A 122 0.49 19.54 0.01
CA LYS A 122 1.35 18.34 -0.03
C LYS A 122 0.67 17.13 0.63
N ARG A 123 -0.06 17.36 1.73
CA ARG A 123 -0.82 16.31 2.43
C ARG A 123 -1.98 15.81 1.57
N LEU A 124 -2.71 16.70 0.90
CA LEU A 124 -3.78 16.31 -0.02
C LEU A 124 -3.24 15.49 -1.20
N ARG A 125 -2.17 15.95 -1.86
CA ARG A 125 -1.51 15.23 -2.96
C ARG A 125 -0.98 13.86 -2.53
N PHE A 126 -0.52 13.74 -1.29
CA PHE A 126 -0.11 12.45 -0.71
C PHE A 126 -1.30 11.49 -0.59
N HIS A 127 -2.46 11.94 -0.10
CA HIS A 127 -3.67 11.11 -0.05
C HIS A 127 -4.20 10.71 -1.43
N GLN A 128 -4.08 11.59 -2.43
CA GLN A 128 -4.37 11.23 -3.83
C GLN A 128 -3.41 10.15 -4.35
N ALA A 129 -2.12 10.25 -4.01
CA ALA A 129 -1.14 9.21 -4.35
C ALA A 129 -1.43 7.88 -3.65
N LEU A 130 -1.84 7.91 -2.38
CA LEU A 130 -2.26 6.71 -1.64
C LEU A 130 -3.43 6.02 -2.34
N LEU A 131 -4.47 6.75 -2.74
CA LEU A 131 -5.61 6.20 -3.51
C LEU A 131 -5.12 5.51 -4.79
N SER A 132 -4.27 6.18 -5.58
CA SER A 132 -3.73 5.58 -6.81
C SER A 132 -2.94 4.30 -6.55
N MET A 133 -2.18 4.24 -5.46
CA MET A 133 -1.38 3.06 -5.10
C MET A 133 -2.24 1.95 -4.46
N GLU A 134 -3.31 2.28 -3.75
CA GLU A 134 -4.31 1.29 -3.30
C GLU A 134 -4.96 0.58 -4.48
N LYS A 135 -5.29 1.33 -5.55
CA LYS A 135 -5.82 0.73 -6.77
C LYS A 135 -4.86 -0.31 -7.35
N LYS A 136 -3.59 0.07 -7.51
CA LYS A 136 -2.54 -0.85 -7.98
C LYS A 136 -2.34 -2.04 -7.03
N ALA A 137 -2.37 -1.81 -5.72
CA ALA A 137 -2.23 -2.88 -4.72
C ALA A 137 -3.37 -3.90 -4.83
N ASN A 138 -4.60 -3.44 -4.99
CA ASN A 138 -5.76 -4.32 -5.15
C ASN A 138 -5.75 -5.04 -6.51
N ASP A 139 -5.33 -4.39 -7.59
CA ASP A 139 -5.15 -5.03 -8.89
C ASP A 139 -4.09 -6.14 -8.84
N ASP A 140 -2.98 -5.90 -8.14
CA ASP A 140 -1.91 -6.87 -7.92
C ASP A 140 -2.37 -8.03 -7.03
N LEU A 141 -3.16 -7.73 -5.99
CA LEU A 141 -3.75 -8.74 -5.11
C LEU A 141 -4.71 -9.63 -5.90
N ALA A 142 -5.60 -9.04 -6.71
CA ALA A 142 -6.50 -9.80 -7.58
C ALA A 142 -5.74 -10.69 -8.57
N ARG A 143 -4.58 -10.24 -9.09
CA ARG A 143 -3.70 -11.09 -9.93
C ARG A 143 -3.07 -12.23 -9.13
N CYS A 144 -2.59 -11.99 -7.92
CA CYS A 144 -2.04 -13.03 -7.05
C CYS A 144 -3.11 -14.05 -6.68
N THR A 145 -4.29 -13.60 -6.25
CA THR A 145 -5.42 -14.44 -5.88
C THR A 145 -5.89 -15.31 -7.04
N ARG A 146 -6.02 -14.75 -8.25
CA ARG A 146 -6.37 -15.54 -9.44
C ARG A 146 -5.33 -16.63 -9.77
N LYS A 147 -4.05 -16.35 -9.57
CA LYS A 147 -2.98 -17.27 -9.93
C LYS A 147 -2.75 -18.35 -8.87
N TYR A 148 -2.77 -18.00 -7.59
CA TYR A 148 -2.35 -18.88 -6.51
C TYR A 148 -3.47 -19.22 -5.52
N GLY A 149 -4.66 -18.64 -5.63
CA GLY A 149 -5.65 -18.62 -4.56
C GLY A 149 -5.39 -17.52 -3.56
N TYR A 150 -6.39 -17.18 -2.75
CA TYR A 150 -6.22 -16.15 -1.73
C TYR A 150 -5.34 -16.66 -0.59
N HIS A 151 -4.39 -15.82 -0.15
CA HIS A 151 -3.66 -16.03 1.09
C HIS A 151 -3.36 -14.68 1.73
N PHE A 152 -3.55 -14.57 3.05
CA PHE A 152 -3.40 -13.31 3.78
C PHE A 152 -2.03 -12.62 3.55
N ILE A 153 -0.98 -13.42 3.37
CA ILE A 153 0.39 -12.94 3.10
C ILE A 153 0.48 -12.06 1.85
N PHE A 154 -0.34 -12.31 0.82
CA PHE A 154 -0.36 -11.49 -0.39
C PHE A 154 -0.91 -10.11 -0.09
N ARG A 155 -1.99 -10.04 0.69
CA ARG A 155 -2.60 -8.78 1.09
C ARG A 155 -1.64 -7.97 1.96
N ALA A 156 -1.10 -8.57 3.03
CA ALA A 156 -0.17 -7.92 3.95
C ALA A 156 1.10 -7.42 3.22
N GLY A 157 1.69 -8.25 2.37
CA GLY A 157 2.90 -7.90 1.63
C GLY A 157 2.70 -6.79 0.60
N LEU A 158 1.59 -6.81 -0.15
CA LEU A 158 1.27 -5.74 -1.10
C LEU A 158 0.91 -4.43 -0.39
N GLN A 159 0.23 -4.50 0.75
CA GLN A 159 -0.09 -3.33 1.56
C GLN A 159 1.18 -2.62 2.04
N GLU A 160 2.13 -3.35 2.60
CA GLU A 160 3.44 -2.81 2.99
C GLU A 160 4.24 -2.25 1.80
N TYR A 161 4.28 -2.98 0.68
CA TYR A 161 5.02 -2.56 -0.51
C TYR A 161 4.52 -1.22 -1.05
N TYR A 162 3.21 -1.11 -1.28
CA TYR A 162 2.61 0.08 -1.86
C TYR A 162 2.57 1.25 -0.86
N MET A 163 2.44 0.99 0.44
CA MET A 163 2.58 2.03 1.48
C MET A 163 3.98 2.62 1.44
N THR A 164 5.00 1.79 1.62
CA THR A 164 6.40 2.25 1.68
C THR A 164 6.82 2.94 0.39
N LYS A 165 6.42 2.41 -0.77
CA LYS A 165 6.64 3.06 -2.07
C LYS A 165 6.04 4.47 -2.13
N THR A 166 4.77 4.62 -1.73
CA THR A 166 4.11 5.92 -1.73
C THR A 166 4.81 6.91 -0.83
N VAL A 167 5.25 6.48 0.35
CA VAL A 167 5.98 7.34 1.30
C VAL A 167 7.31 7.77 0.69
N VAL A 168 8.13 6.86 0.19
CA VAL A 168 9.46 7.18 -0.36
C VAL A 168 9.36 8.12 -1.57
N GLU A 169 8.35 7.94 -2.43
CA GLU A 169 8.14 8.79 -3.60
C GLU A 169 7.66 10.21 -3.26
N ARG A 170 7.12 10.42 -2.05
CA ARG A 170 6.45 11.68 -1.66
C ARG A 170 7.10 12.40 -0.48
N VAL A 171 7.93 11.70 0.29
CA VAL A 171 8.56 12.18 1.52
C VAL A 171 10.06 11.93 1.43
N SER A 172 10.85 12.99 1.67
CA SER A 172 12.29 12.86 1.83
C SER A 172 12.61 12.69 3.31
N PHE A 173 13.28 11.59 3.65
CA PHE A 173 13.72 11.25 5.00
C PHE A 173 15.02 11.94 5.40
N TRP A 174 15.74 12.46 4.41
CA TRP A 174 17.09 12.97 4.59
C TRP A 174 17.09 14.37 5.15
N ARG A 175 18.14 14.66 5.93
CA ARG A 175 18.35 15.98 6.52
C ARG A 175 18.60 17.02 5.41
N PRO A 176 18.38 18.31 5.69
CA PRO A 176 18.78 19.36 4.75
C PRO A 176 20.24 19.24 4.37
N ASP A 177 20.53 19.34 3.07
CA ASP A 177 21.87 19.23 2.50
C ASP A 177 22.26 20.57 1.85
N PRO A 178 23.50 21.07 2.00
CA PRO A 178 23.96 22.32 1.38
C PRO A 178 23.80 22.37 -0.14
N ARG A 179 23.74 21.21 -0.81
CA ARG A 179 23.53 21.09 -2.27
C ARG A 179 22.06 21.25 -2.68
N GLY A 180 21.15 21.35 -1.72
CA GLY A 180 19.73 21.63 -1.93
C GLY A 180 18.81 20.41 -1.93
N ASP A 181 17.50 20.69 -1.95
CA ASP A 181 16.45 19.67 -1.81
C ASP A 181 16.36 18.70 -2.99
N GLU A 182 16.62 19.16 -4.22
CA GLU A 182 16.60 18.30 -5.40
C GLU A 182 17.66 17.21 -5.34
N TYR A 183 18.83 17.54 -4.80
CA TYR A 183 19.94 16.63 -4.64
C TYR A 183 19.57 15.48 -3.71
N ARG A 184 19.08 15.78 -2.50
CA ARG A 184 18.66 14.78 -1.51
C ARG A 184 17.52 13.90 -2.02
N VAL A 185 16.54 14.47 -2.74
CA VAL A 185 15.46 13.68 -3.35
C VAL A 185 16.00 12.73 -4.41
N ARG A 186 16.91 13.19 -5.27
CA ARG A 186 17.54 12.35 -6.31
C ARG A 186 18.35 11.21 -5.71
N ALA A 187 19.16 11.50 -4.71
CA ALA A 187 20.01 10.51 -4.09
C ALA A 187 19.18 9.48 -3.28
N GLN A 188 18.12 9.89 -2.57
CA GLN A 188 17.16 8.95 -1.95
C GLN A 188 16.52 8.05 -3.00
N LYS A 189 16.13 8.61 -4.15
CA LYS A 189 15.56 7.85 -5.26
C LYS A 189 16.52 6.77 -5.77
N ILE A 190 17.80 7.08 -5.97
CA ILE A 190 18.81 6.09 -6.38
C ILE A 190 18.97 4.99 -5.32
N CYS A 191 19.07 5.36 -4.04
CA CYS A 191 19.15 4.39 -2.95
C CYS A 191 17.91 3.49 -2.87
N TYR A 192 16.73 4.02 -3.17
CA TYR A 192 15.48 3.27 -3.22
C TYR A 192 15.43 2.31 -4.42
N GLU A 193 15.78 2.79 -5.62
CA GLU A 193 15.80 1.99 -6.84
C GLU A 193 16.71 0.77 -6.70
N ALA A 194 17.88 0.92 -6.07
CA ALA A 194 18.77 -0.20 -5.77
C ALA A 194 18.09 -1.29 -4.91
N MET A 195 17.30 -0.90 -3.90
CA MET A 195 16.55 -1.84 -3.07
C MET A 195 15.35 -2.48 -3.78
N GLU A 196 14.78 -1.82 -4.80
CA GLU A 196 13.74 -2.44 -5.63
C GLU A 196 14.33 -3.59 -6.47
N PHE A 197 15.60 -3.50 -6.88
CA PHE A 197 16.29 -4.58 -7.59
C PHE A 197 16.74 -5.72 -6.68
N ARG A 198 17.22 -5.40 -5.47
CA ARG A 198 17.65 -6.37 -4.46
C ARG A 198 16.96 -6.11 -3.13
N LEU A 199 16.12 -7.07 -2.71
CA LEU A 199 15.32 -7.00 -1.47
C LEU A 199 16.14 -6.69 -0.20
N ARG A 200 17.43 -7.01 -0.20
CA ARG A 200 18.40 -6.68 0.84
C ARG A 200 19.76 -6.45 0.19
N LEU A 201 20.30 -5.25 0.40
CA LEU A 201 21.65 -4.89 -0.03
C LEU A 201 22.64 -5.35 1.05
N ASP A 202 23.79 -5.88 0.63
CA ASP A 202 24.90 -6.13 1.54
C ASP A 202 25.68 -4.84 1.88
N ASP A 203 26.60 -4.91 2.84
CA ASP A 203 27.34 -3.72 3.29
C ASP A 203 28.25 -3.14 2.19
N ALA A 204 28.76 -3.98 1.28
CA ALA A 204 29.59 -3.51 0.17
C ALA A 204 28.73 -2.74 -0.85
N GLU A 205 27.56 -3.26 -1.20
CA GLU A 205 26.60 -2.59 -2.08
C GLU A 205 26.11 -1.27 -1.48
N LYS A 206 25.79 -1.26 -0.19
CA LYS A 206 25.42 -0.04 0.55
C LYS A 206 26.53 1.01 0.47
N ASN A 207 27.78 0.61 0.69
CA ASN A 207 28.94 1.51 0.59
C ASN A 207 29.13 2.08 -0.83
N VAL A 208 28.97 1.25 -1.87
CA VAL A 208 29.05 1.70 -3.27
C VAL A 208 27.98 2.75 -3.56
N LEU A 209 26.74 2.55 -3.10
CA LEU A 209 25.65 3.51 -3.31
C LEU A 209 25.89 4.84 -2.58
N VAL A 210 26.39 4.79 -1.34
CA VAL A 210 26.75 6.00 -0.59
C VAL A 210 27.83 6.79 -1.32
N GLN A 211 28.87 6.12 -1.83
CA GLN A 211 29.95 6.76 -2.60
C GLN A 211 29.44 7.34 -3.93
N ALA A 212 28.64 6.57 -4.67
CA ALA A 212 28.11 6.97 -5.97
C ALA A 212 27.15 8.17 -5.86
N THR A 213 26.31 8.17 -4.82
CA THR A 213 25.34 9.25 -4.57
C THR A 213 25.91 10.38 -3.73
N ARG A 214 27.14 10.26 -3.21
CA ARG A 214 27.81 11.21 -2.31
C ARG A 214 26.90 11.75 -1.19
N CYS A 215 25.98 10.91 -0.70
CA CYS A 215 25.06 11.26 0.38
C CYS A 215 25.70 11.06 1.75
N ALA A 216 25.06 11.57 2.80
CA ALA A 216 25.46 11.26 4.17
C ALA A 216 25.18 9.77 4.44
N PRO A 217 26.19 8.97 4.85
CA PRO A 217 26.00 7.55 5.12
C PRO A 217 24.86 7.32 6.12
N GLU A 218 24.79 8.11 7.18
CA GLU A 218 23.81 7.93 8.27
C GLU A 218 22.37 8.05 7.76
N ASP A 219 22.12 8.98 6.82
CA ASP A 219 20.80 9.18 6.22
C ASP A 219 20.42 8.01 5.30
N ALA A 220 21.39 7.46 4.56
CA ALA A 220 21.18 6.31 3.69
C ALA A 220 20.91 5.03 4.51
N TYR A 221 21.70 4.76 5.55
CA TYR A 221 21.51 3.61 6.42
C TYR A 221 20.19 3.69 7.19
N ALA A 222 19.85 4.84 7.78
CA ALA A 222 18.56 5.02 8.46
C ALA A 222 17.37 4.84 7.50
N PHE A 223 17.50 5.30 6.26
CA PHE A 223 16.50 5.12 5.22
C PHE A 223 16.32 3.64 4.83
N TRP A 224 17.42 2.92 4.63
CA TRP A 224 17.36 1.50 4.33
C TRP A 224 16.79 0.70 5.49
N ASP A 225 17.23 0.95 6.72
CA ASP A 225 16.71 0.28 7.92
C ASP A 225 15.21 0.51 8.09
N TRP A 226 14.73 1.72 7.79
CA TRP A 226 13.30 2.01 7.73
C TRP A 226 12.60 1.14 6.67
N LEU A 227 13.11 1.06 5.44
CA LEU A 227 12.53 0.19 4.41
C LEU A 227 12.53 -1.27 4.83
N GLU A 228 13.60 -1.76 5.43
CA GLU A 228 13.73 -3.14 5.89
C GLU A 228 12.67 -3.46 6.97
N LYS A 229 12.46 -2.52 7.90
CA LYS A 229 11.49 -2.64 8.99
C LYS A 229 10.04 -2.64 8.51
N TYR A 230 9.71 -1.81 7.53
CA TYR A 230 8.33 -1.64 7.05
C TYR A 230 7.98 -2.54 5.83
N ARG A 231 8.86 -3.46 5.43
CA ARG A 231 8.66 -4.41 4.30
C ARG A 231 8.81 -5.89 4.71
N VAL A 232 8.59 -6.22 5.98
CA VAL A 232 8.75 -7.58 6.50
C VAL A 232 7.77 -8.56 5.82
N SER A 233 6.49 -8.22 5.77
CA SER A 233 5.47 -9.01 5.08
C SER A 233 5.69 -9.03 3.58
N TYR A 234 6.17 -7.94 2.99
CA TYR A 234 6.52 -7.93 1.56
C TYR A 234 7.64 -8.93 1.23
N ARG A 235 8.68 -9.00 2.06
CA ARG A 235 9.77 -9.96 1.91
C ARG A 235 9.27 -11.40 2.02
N ALA A 236 8.50 -11.69 3.07
CA ALA A 236 7.89 -13.01 3.25
C ALA A 236 6.98 -13.39 2.06
N MET A 237 6.17 -12.45 1.59
CA MET A 237 5.33 -12.62 0.41
C MET A 237 6.15 -12.99 -0.82
N LYS A 238 7.25 -12.28 -1.09
CA LYS A 238 8.14 -12.58 -2.23
C LYS A 238 8.76 -13.98 -2.13
N THR A 239 9.16 -14.40 -0.93
CA THR A 239 9.66 -15.76 -0.67
C THR A 239 8.56 -16.81 -0.91
N CYS A 240 7.34 -16.59 -0.39
CA CYS A 240 6.19 -17.47 -0.61
C CYS A 240 5.84 -17.58 -2.10
N LEU A 241 5.84 -16.46 -2.84
CA LEU A 241 5.58 -16.45 -4.28
C LEU A 241 6.67 -17.22 -5.05
N ALA A 242 7.94 -17.08 -4.68
CA ALA A 242 9.02 -17.84 -5.31
C ALA A 242 8.87 -19.35 -5.04
N LEU A 243 8.50 -19.72 -3.82
CA LEU A 243 8.25 -21.10 -3.42
C LEU A 243 7.07 -21.71 -4.19
N LEU A 244 5.93 -21.01 -4.26
CA LEU A 244 4.77 -21.45 -5.04
C LEU A 244 5.10 -21.64 -6.52
N ASN A 245 5.85 -20.71 -7.12
CA ASN A 245 6.27 -20.86 -8.52
C ASN A 245 7.21 -22.06 -8.75
N LYS A 246 7.98 -22.47 -7.73
CA LYS A 246 8.82 -23.67 -7.81
C LYS A 246 7.99 -24.95 -7.67
N LEU A 247 7.04 -24.95 -6.74
CA LEU A 247 6.18 -26.10 -6.45
C LEU A 247 5.14 -26.37 -7.55
N GLU A 248 4.72 -25.36 -8.30
CA GLU A 248 3.78 -25.52 -9.43
C GLU A 248 4.45 -25.91 -10.76
N LYS A 249 5.78 -25.99 -10.80
CA LYS A 249 6.53 -26.45 -11.98
C LYS A 249 6.82 -27.97 -11.95
N HIS A 250 6.42 -28.65 -10.90
CA HIS A 250 6.62 -30.08 -10.64
C HIS A 250 5.28 -30.73 -10.30
#